data_AF-A0A1G2BUC4-F1
#
_entry.id   AF-A0A1G2BUC4-F1
#
_cell.length_a   1.000
_cell.length_b   1.000
_cell.length_c   1.000
_cell.angle_alpha   90.00
_cell.angle_beta   90.00
_cell.angle_gamma   90.00
#
_symmetry.space_group_name_H-M   'P 1'
#
loop_
_entity.id
_entity.type
_entity.pdbx_description
1 polymer ?
#
loop_
_entity_poly.entity_id
_entity_poly.type
_entity_poly.pdbx_seq_one_letter_code
_entity_poly.pdbx_strand_id
1 'polypeptide(L)'
;MKPRYRRIQHGFFASVLVASALVLPVHAQEAPTTTAARGTEQAAGQPQAENERRSFTLLGQRMGAYVANLKSSIERSIGLAEKQRQKIVQDLLKDIQSIQKDTTSLTTSRTVQDIRTKAQALRQRWQETENRLRYYSSLVVSSQIALALERLDTMLTRIDELITHLEAKQLVTDELRNLRVKFADAVRKAHEEYAAGKAELDLITRDANGRQHFLTGFERLRAAHMNIQDARQTFRALLKELRNALPQQDMTSTSTPQPIEP
;
A
#
# COMPACT_ATOMS: atom_id res chain seq x y z
N MET A 1 9.64 1.62 -30.05
CA MET A 1 9.22 2.27 -28.77
C MET A 1 9.67 1.40 -27.61
N LYS A 2 10.63 1.86 -26.78
CA LYS A 2 11.09 1.12 -25.58
C LYS A 2 10.21 1.52 -24.38
N PRO A 3 9.54 0.60 -23.67
CA PRO A 3 8.77 0.95 -22.49
C PRO A 3 9.74 1.35 -21.36
N ARG A 4 9.68 2.61 -20.95
CA ARG A 4 10.37 3.11 -19.75
C ARG A 4 9.69 2.52 -18.52
N TYR A 5 10.23 1.41 -18.01
CA TYR A 5 9.87 0.90 -16.68
C TYR A 5 10.31 1.92 -15.62
N ARG A 6 9.39 2.77 -15.17
CA ARG A 6 9.61 3.71 -14.06
C ARG A 6 9.92 2.92 -12.78
N ARG A 7 11.00 3.32 -12.11
CA ARG A 7 11.29 3.00 -10.69
C ARG A 7 10.06 3.35 -9.83
N ILE A 8 9.26 2.35 -9.49
CA ILE A 8 8.23 2.41 -8.44
C ILE A 8 8.58 1.28 -7.46
N GLN A 9 9.66 1.38 -6.68
CA GLN A 9 10.00 0.27 -5.77
C GLN A 9 10.40 0.61 -4.33
N HIS A 10 10.53 1.88 -3.91
CA HIS A 10 10.89 2.15 -2.51
C HIS A 10 10.01 3.17 -1.77
N GLY A 11 9.19 3.99 -2.45
CA GLY A 11 8.41 5.06 -1.78
C GLY A 11 6.99 4.69 -1.31
N PHE A 12 6.40 3.60 -1.80
CA PHE A 12 4.95 3.41 -1.68
C PHE A 12 4.52 2.74 -0.37
N PHE A 13 5.23 1.71 0.09
CA PHE A 13 4.98 1.11 1.41
C PHE A 13 5.20 2.13 2.53
N ALA A 14 6.20 3.01 2.41
CA ALA A 14 6.41 4.11 3.35
C ALA A 14 5.23 5.10 3.36
N SER A 15 4.66 5.43 2.20
CA SER A 15 3.52 6.36 2.11
C SER A 15 2.22 5.77 2.69
N VAL A 16 1.99 4.45 2.55
CA VAL A 16 0.82 3.76 3.13
C VAL A 16 0.99 3.52 4.65
N LEU A 17 2.21 3.25 5.11
CA LEU A 17 2.52 3.10 6.55
C LEU A 17 2.46 4.42 7.33
N VAL A 18 2.94 5.53 6.76
CA VAL A 18 2.79 6.87 7.37
C VAL A 18 1.31 7.23 7.56
N ALA A 19 0.44 6.72 6.68
CA ALA A 19 -1.00 6.92 6.77
C ALA A 19 -1.65 6.14 7.94
N SER A 20 -1.04 5.02 8.38
CA SER A 20 -1.48 4.24 9.55
C SER A 20 -0.99 4.84 10.88
N ALA A 21 -0.01 5.75 10.83
CA ALA A 21 0.55 6.44 12.01
C ALA A 21 -0.24 7.69 12.43
N LEU A 22 -1.34 8.05 11.74
CA LEU A 22 -2.32 9.03 12.22
C LEU A 22 -3.21 8.45 13.35
N VAL A 23 -2.60 7.75 14.30
CA VAL A 23 -3.20 7.43 15.59
C VAL A 23 -2.86 8.59 16.51
N LEU A 24 -3.73 9.60 16.52
CA LEU A 24 -3.64 10.65 17.52
C LEU A 24 -3.95 10.05 18.90
N PRO A 25 -3.09 10.23 19.92
CA PRO A 25 -3.45 9.85 21.28
C PRO A 25 -4.66 10.70 21.71
N VAL A 26 -5.79 10.04 21.94
CA VAL A 26 -6.94 10.62 22.60
C VAL A 26 -6.60 10.69 24.08
N HIS A 27 -5.92 11.75 24.51
CA HIS A 27 -5.95 12.16 25.91
C HIS A 27 -7.08 13.17 26.07
N ALA A 28 -8.26 12.65 26.43
CA ALA A 28 -9.32 13.44 27.01
C ALA A 28 -8.82 13.89 28.39
N GLN A 29 -8.28 15.10 28.46
CA GLN A 29 -7.95 15.73 29.72
C GLN A 29 -9.27 16.24 30.30
N GLU A 30 -9.80 15.54 31.30
CA GLU A 30 -10.96 15.97 32.07
C GLU A 30 -10.64 17.33 32.71
N ALA A 31 -11.43 18.34 32.38
CA ALA A 31 -11.25 19.69 32.89
C ALA A 31 -11.74 19.75 34.35
N PRO A 32 -10.97 20.36 35.27
CA PRO A 32 -11.41 20.55 36.65
C PRO A 32 -12.58 21.54 36.70
N THR A 33 -13.64 21.17 37.40
CA THR A 33 -14.76 22.03 37.75
C THR A 33 -14.32 23.01 38.84
N THR A 34 -13.93 24.22 38.46
CA THR A 34 -13.69 25.30 39.43
C THR A 34 -14.78 26.36 39.29
N THR A 35 -15.63 26.42 40.31
CA THR A 35 -16.64 27.43 40.54
C THR A 35 -15.98 28.74 41.02
N ALA A 36 -16.52 29.87 40.55
CA ALA A 36 -16.33 31.26 41.00
C ALA A 36 -15.30 32.13 40.25
N ALA A 37 -15.79 33.03 39.40
CA ALA A 37 -15.72 34.49 39.60
C ALA A 37 -16.22 35.24 38.34
N ARG A 38 -17.39 35.87 38.45
CA ARG A 38 -17.90 36.81 37.44
C ARG A 38 -17.03 38.07 37.45
N GLY A 39 -16.48 38.45 36.30
CA GLY A 39 -15.96 39.81 36.15
C GLY A 39 -14.95 40.11 35.04
N THR A 40 -14.46 39.16 34.24
CA THR A 40 -13.48 39.45 33.14
C THR A 40 -13.48 38.40 32.00
N GLU A 41 -14.58 37.65 31.79
CA GLU A 41 -14.58 36.46 30.90
C GLU A 41 -14.49 36.73 29.39
N GLN A 42 -14.70 37.96 28.92
CA GLN A 42 -14.69 38.22 27.46
C GLN A 42 -13.28 38.24 26.82
N ALA A 43 -12.22 38.49 27.60
CA ALA A 43 -10.85 38.53 27.07
C ALA A 43 -10.12 37.17 27.16
N ALA A 44 -10.46 36.31 28.13
CA ALA A 44 -9.80 35.01 28.32
C ALA A 44 -10.34 33.91 27.39
N GLY A 45 -11.60 34.00 26.94
CA GLY A 45 -12.21 32.99 26.07
C GLY A 45 -11.79 33.07 24.59
N GLN A 46 -11.34 34.22 24.11
CA GLN A 46 -10.91 34.42 22.72
C GLN A 46 -9.65 33.63 22.34
N PRO A 47 -8.54 33.66 23.12
CA PRO A 47 -7.36 32.86 22.79
C PRO A 47 -7.63 31.36 22.86
N GLN A 48 -8.49 30.90 23.78
CA GLN A 48 -8.89 29.49 23.85
C GLN A 48 -9.71 29.06 22.63
N ALA A 49 -10.74 29.82 22.26
CA ALA A 49 -11.57 29.52 21.11
C ALA A 49 -10.76 29.51 19.80
N GLU A 50 -9.80 30.42 19.65
CA GLU A 50 -8.93 30.44 18.48
C GLU A 50 -7.98 29.25 18.41
N ASN A 51 -7.38 28.86 19.54
CA ASN A 51 -6.53 27.67 19.62
C ASN A 51 -7.30 26.38 19.32
N GLU A 52 -8.46 26.18 19.92
CA GLU A 52 -9.32 25.02 19.63
C GLU A 52 -9.71 24.98 18.14
N ARG A 53 -10.11 26.12 17.58
CA ARG A 53 -10.45 26.25 16.15
C ARG A 53 -9.29 25.86 15.24
N ARG A 54 -8.09 26.38 15.50
CA ARG A 54 -6.88 26.05 14.73
C ARG A 54 -6.58 24.56 14.80
N SER A 55 -6.61 23.97 16.00
CA SER A 55 -6.34 22.53 16.18
C SER A 55 -7.35 21.64 15.46
N PHE A 56 -8.65 21.92 15.55
CA PHE A 56 -9.67 21.13 14.85
C PHE A 56 -9.68 21.36 13.34
N THR A 57 -9.36 22.57 12.88
CA THR A 57 -9.19 22.86 11.45
C THR A 57 -8.03 22.06 10.87
N LEU A 58 -6.88 22.02 11.57
CA LEU A 58 -5.73 21.23 11.17
C LEU A 58 -6.06 19.72 11.13
N LEU A 59 -6.85 19.23 12.08
CA LEU A 59 -7.34 17.85 12.07
C LEU A 59 -8.15 17.54 10.80
N GLY A 60 -9.13 18.39 10.48
CA GLY A 60 -9.95 18.24 9.27
C GLY A 60 -9.13 18.31 7.97
N GLN A 61 -8.15 19.22 7.90
CA GLN A 61 -7.21 19.30 6.78
C GLN A 61 -6.38 18.01 6.62
N ARG A 62 -5.87 17.43 7.71
CA ARG A 62 -5.13 16.16 7.68
C ARG A 62 -6.00 15.00 7.22
N MET A 63 -7.24 14.92 7.72
CA MET A 63 -8.23 13.93 7.27
C MET A 63 -8.50 14.07 5.77
N GLY A 64 -8.81 15.29 5.30
CA GLY A 64 -9.06 15.54 3.88
C GLY A 64 -7.86 15.19 2.98
N ALA A 65 -6.65 15.55 3.41
CA ALA A 65 -5.41 15.20 2.71
C ALA A 65 -5.19 13.69 2.63
N TYR A 66 -5.48 12.95 3.72
CA TYR A 66 -5.42 11.49 3.72
C TYR A 66 -6.36 10.90 2.65
N VAL A 67 -7.63 11.31 2.63
CA VAL A 67 -8.62 10.79 1.68
C VAL A 67 -8.22 11.14 0.23
N ALA A 68 -7.72 12.36 -0.02
CA ALA A 68 -7.25 12.78 -1.33
C ALA A 68 -6.03 11.99 -1.83
N ASN A 69 -5.09 11.66 -0.93
CA ASN A 69 -3.94 10.82 -1.25
C ASN A 69 -4.35 9.39 -1.56
N LEU A 70 -5.32 8.85 -0.82
CA LEU A 70 -5.89 7.52 -1.08
C LEU A 70 -6.61 7.49 -2.44
N LYS A 71 -7.44 8.50 -2.74
CA LYS A 71 -8.08 8.66 -4.06
C LYS A 71 -7.05 8.63 -5.19
N SER A 72 -6.00 9.45 -5.08
CA SER A 72 -4.92 9.51 -6.08
C SER A 72 -4.18 8.18 -6.22
N SER A 73 -4.14 7.37 -5.17
CA SER A 73 -3.54 6.04 -5.19
C SER A 73 -4.44 5.01 -5.88
N ILE A 74 -5.76 5.07 -5.64
CA ILE A 74 -6.75 4.25 -6.34
C ILE A 74 -6.77 4.56 -7.83
N GLU A 75 -6.78 5.84 -8.21
CA GLU A 75 -6.77 6.28 -9.62
C GLU A 75 -5.59 5.73 -10.41
N ARG A 76 -4.42 5.63 -9.76
CA ARG A 76 -3.19 5.11 -10.37
C ARG A 76 -3.05 3.59 -10.27
N SER A 77 -3.94 2.90 -9.57
CA SER A 77 -3.84 1.46 -9.38
C SER A 77 -4.23 0.70 -10.65
N ILE A 78 -3.25 0.02 -11.24
CA ILE A 78 -3.44 -0.83 -12.43
C ILE A 78 -4.04 -2.21 -12.08
N GLY A 79 -3.98 -2.64 -10.82
CA GLY A 79 -4.46 -3.95 -10.38
C GLY A 79 -5.95 -3.97 -10.00
N LEU A 80 -6.62 -2.82 -10.04
CA LEU A 80 -8.06 -2.71 -9.79
C LEU A 80 -8.81 -2.54 -11.12
N ALA A 81 -9.93 -3.25 -11.24
CA ALA A 81 -10.85 -3.10 -12.37
C ALA A 81 -11.40 -1.67 -12.46
N GLU A 82 -11.55 -1.14 -13.67
CA GLU A 82 -11.98 0.25 -13.90
C GLU A 82 -13.28 0.59 -13.20
N LYS A 83 -14.30 -0.27 -13.32
CA LYS A 83 -15.60 -0.07 -12.67
C LYS A 83 -15.48 0.03 -11.13
N GLN A 84 -14.62 -0.80 -10.54
CA GLN A 84 -14.38 -0.78 -9.10
C GLN A 84 -13.62 0.49 -8.69
N ARG A 85 -12.60 0.87 -9.47
CA ARG A 85 -11.82 2.11 -9.30
C ARG A 85 -12.72 3.33 -9.26
N GLN A 86 -13.59 3.48 -10.26
CA GLN A 86 -14.52 4.62 -10.38
C GLN A 86 -15.48 4.71 -9.19
N LYS A 87 -16.04 3.58 -8.77
CA LYS A 87 -16.92 3.52 -7.60
C LYS A 87 -16.21 4.02 -6.34
N ILE A 88 -15.02 3.48 -6.07
CA ILE A 88 -14.22 3.88 -4.89
C ILE A 88 -13.86 5.37 -4.96
N VAL A 89 -13.46 5.86 -6.12
CA VAL A 89 -13.11 7.28 -6.32
C VAL A 89 -14.31 8.18 -6.04
N GLN A 90 -15.52 7.82 -6.48
CA GLN A 90 -16.72 8.60 -6.18
C GLN A 90 -17.06 8.61 -4.69
N ASP A 91 -16.92 7.48 -4.00
CA ASP A 91 -17.13 7.44 -2.55
C ASP A 91 -16.13 8.35 -1.82
N LEU A 92 -14.85 8.27 -2.19
CA LEU A 92 -13.79 9.12 -1.62
C LEU A 92 -14.02 10.61 -1.91
N LEU A 93 -14.57 10.97 -3.07
CA LEU A 93 -14.93 12.36 -3.39
C LEU A 93 -16.04 12.89 -2.47
N LYS A 94 -17.06 12.08 -2.18
CA LYS A 94 -18.12 12.44 -1.22
C LYS A 94 -17.55 12.66 0.18
N ASP A 95 -16.62 11.80 0.60
CA ASP A 95 -15.95 11.92 1.90
C ASP A 95 -15.08 13.20 1.97
N ILE A 96 -14.33 13.51 0.91
CA ILE A 96 -13.53 14.75 0.81
C ILE A 96 -14.43 15.98 0.93
N GLN A 97 -15.52 16.05 0.15
CA GLN A 97 -16.45 17.18 0.18
C GLN A 97 -17.08 17.35 1.57
N SER A 98 -17.45 16.24 2.19
CA SER A 98 -18.05 16.21 3.53
C SER A 98 -17.08 16.72 4.60
N ILE A 99 -15.83 16.24 4.60
CA ILE A 99 -14.78 16.68 5.52
C ILE A 99 -14.45 18.16 5.30
N GLN A 100 -14.37 18.62 4.05
CA GLN A 100 -14.13 20.03 3.72
C GLN A 100 -15.25 20.92 4.25
N LYS A 101 -16.52 20.53 4.04
CA LYS A 101 -17.68 21.27 4.57
C LYS A 101 -17.62 21.40 6.08
N ASP A 102 -17.36 20.31 6.80
CA ASP A 102 -17.27 20.32 8.26
C ASP A 102 -16.08 21.19 8.73
N THR A 103 -14.95 21.10 8.03
CA THR A 103 -13.74 21.92 8.31
C THR A 103 -14.02 23.41 8.11
N THR A 104 -14.70 23.81 7.04
CA THR A 104 -15.11 25.20 6.81
C THR A 104 -16.14 25.66 7.84
N SER A 105 -16.99 24.77 8.34
CA SER A 105 -17.93 25.13 9.41
C SER A 105 -17.23 25.46 10.73
N LEU A 106 -16.05 24.88 10.99
CA LEU A 106 -15.22 25.19 12.15
C LEU A 106 -14.58 26.58 12.06
N THR A 107 -14.15 27.00 10.87
CA THR A 107 -13.48 28.31 10.70
C THR A 107 -14.43 29.49 10.98
N THR A 108 -15.73 29.29 10.75
CA THR A 108 -16.78 30.29 10.91
C THR A 108 -17.43 30.30 12.30
N SER A 109 -17.13 29.32 13.15
CA SER A 109 -17.64 29.24 14.53
C SER A 109 -17.10 30.35 15.41
N ARG A 110 -17.95 30.92 16.27
CA ARG A 110 -17.61 32.05 17.15
C ARG A 110 -17.46 31.67 18.62
N THR A 111 -18.12 30.61 19.07
CA THR A 111 -18.11 30.18 20.48
C THR A 111 -17.37 28.85 20.63
N VAL A 112 -16.74 28.65 21.79
CA VAL A 112 -16.04 27.39 22.14
C VAL A 112 -17.00 26.20 22.03
N GLN A 113 -18.23 26.35 22.50
CA GLN A 113 -19.23 25.29 22.46
C GLN A 113 -19.62 24.87 21.02
N ASP A 114 -19.76 25.83 20.11
CA ASP A 114 -20.05 25.53 18.70
C ASP A 114 -18.86 24.84 18.02
N ILE A 115 -17.63 25.29 18.32
CA ILE A 115 -16.39 24.65 17.83
C ILE A 115 -16.33 23.19 18.26
N ARG A 116 -16.57 22.89 19.55
CA ARG A 116 -16.55 21.53 20.09
C ARG A 116 -17.62 20.64 19.48
N THR A 117 -18.83 21.16 19.32
CA THR A 117 -19.95 20.42 18.72
C THR A 117 -19.64 20.03 17.27
N LYS A 118 -19.13 20.96 16.46
CA LYS A 118 -18.73 20.69 15.08
C LYS A 118 -17.52 19.76 15.00
N ALA A 119 -16.57 19.90 15.92
CA ALA A 119 -15.40 19.01 15.99
C ALA A 119 -15.81 17.57 16.34
N GLN A 120 -16.81 17.39 17.20
CA GLN A 120 -17.38 16.09 17.53
C GLN A 120 -18.05 15.45 16.31
N ALA A 121 -18.85 16.22 15.55
CA ALA A 121 -19.46 15.74 14.31
C ALA A 121 -18.40 15.31 13.27
N LEU A 122 -17.34 16.10 13.11
CA LEU A 122 -16.21 15.75 12.23
C LEU A 122 -15.52 14.45 12.67
N ARG A 123 -15.27 14.28 13.98
CA ARG A 123 -14.67 13.06 14.53
C ARG A 123 -15.55 11.83 14.33
N GLN A 124 -16.85 11.96 14.58
CA GLN A 124 -17.80 10.87 14.39
C GLN A 124 -17.83 10.44 12.92
N ARG A 125 -17.91 11.39 11.99
CA ARG A 125 -17.83 11.10 10.55
C ARG A 125 -16.52 10.39 10.18
N TRP A 126 -15.40 10.81 10.75
CA TRP A 126 -14.14 10.12 10.53
C TRP A 126 -14.21 8.66 10.99
N GLN A 127 -14.72 8.40 12.20
CA GLN A 127 -14.87 7.05 12.73
C GLN A 127 -15.78 6.17 11.85
N GLU A 128 -16.89 6.72 11.35
CA GLU A 128 -17.82 6.01 10.46
C GLU A 128 -17.19 5.64 9.11
N THR A 129 -16.24 6.44 8.63
CA THR A 129 -15.59 6.23 7.32
C THR A 129 -14.28 5.46 7.42
N GLU A 130 -13.65 5.41 8.60
CA GLU A 130 -12.29 4.93 8.79
C GLU A 130 -12.08 3.48 8.34
N ASN A 131 -12.98 2.56 8.68
CA ASN A 131 -12.87 1.16 8.27
C ASN A 131 -12.99 1.00 6.76
N ARG A 132 -13.86 1.78 6.11
CA ARG A 132 -13.97 1.79 4.65
C ARG A 132 -12.70 2.34 4.00
N LEU A 133 -12.11 3.39 4.55
CA LEU A 133 -10.83 3.94 4.08
C LEU A 133 -9.68 2.93 4.24
N ARG A 134 -9.62 2.22 5.38
CA ARG A 134 -8.66 1.11 5.60
C ARG A 134 -8.83 0.03 4.54
N TYR A 135 -10.05 -0.41 4.29
CA TYR A 135 -10.35 -1.39 3.25
C TYR A 135 -9.92 -0.91 1.85
N TYR A 136 -10.23 0.33 1.47
CA TYR A 136 -9.78 0.87 0.17
C TYR A 136 -8.26 0.96 0.07
N SER A 137 -7.58 1.33 1.15
CA SER A 137 -6.11 1.34 1.18
C SER A 137 -5.52 -0.07 1.01
N SER A 138 -6.15 -1.07 1.63
CA SER A 138 -5.69 -2.46 1.58
C SER A 138 -5.91 -3.07 0.19
N LEU A 139 -6.97 -2.71 -0.52
CA LEU A 139 -7.19 -3.10 -1.93
C LEU A 139 -6.04 -2.64 -2.84
N VAL A 140 -5.52 -1.42 -2.66
CA VAL A 140 -4.38 -0.92 -3.44
C VAL A 140 -3.16 -1.80 -3.22
N VAL A 141 -2.79 -2.05 -1.97
CA VAL A 141 -1.59 -2.85 -1.64
C VAL A 141 -1.76 -4.31 -2.07
N SER A 142 -2.92 -4.91 -1.77
CA SER A 142 -3.25 -6.29 -2.15
C SER A 142 -3.16 -6.48 -3.66
N SER A 143 -3.72 -5.56 -4.47
CA SER A 143 -3.65 -5.65 -5.93
C SER A 143 -2.23 -5.59 -6.50
N GLN A 144 -1.33 -4.81 -5.88
CA GLN A 144 0.06 -4.74 -6.30
C GLN A 144 0.83 -6.02 -5.97
N ILE A 145 0.57 -6.61 -4.81
CA ILE A 145 1.15 -7.91 -4.42
C ILE A 145 0.65 -9.00 -5.35
N ALA A 146 -0.65 -9.05 -5.66
CA ALA A 146 -1.23 -10.00 -6.60
C ALA A 146 -0.54 -9.95 -7.98
N LEU A 147 -0.37 -8.76 -8.54
CA LEU A 147 0.35 -8.58 -9.82
C LEU A 147 1.82 -9.00 -9.75
N ALA A 148 2.46 -8.86 -8.58
CA ALA A 148 3.83 -9.33 -8.40
C ALA A 148 3.90 -10.85 -8.33
N LEU A 149 2.95 -11.50 -7.66
CA LEU A 149 2.83 -12.96 -7.59
C LEU A 149 2.58 -13.56 -8.97
N GLU A 150 1.62 -13.04 -9.74
CA GLU A 150 1.33 -13.50 -11.10
C GLU A 150 2.58 -13.50 -12.01
N ARG A 151 3.41 -12.46 -11.89
CA ARG A 151 4.69 -12.37 -12.61
C ARG A 151 5.68 -13.43 -12.14
N LEU A 152 5.77 -13.68 -10.84
CA LEU A 152 6.64 -14.71 -10.29
C LEU A 152 6.18 -16.12 -10.70
N ASP A 153 4.88 -16.37 -10.73
CA ASP A 153 4.31 -17.64 -11.22
C ASP A 153 4.68 -17.87 -12.69
N THR A 154 4.52 -16.83 -13.54
CA THR A 154 4.96 -16.88 -14.94
C THR A 154 6.47 -17.15 -15.06
N MET A 155 7.28 -16.54 -14.19
CA MET A 155 8.73 -16.78 -14.17
C MET A 155 9.05 -18.21 -13.74
N LEU A 156 8.34 -18.75 -12.74
CA LEU A 156 8.53 -20.12 -12.25
C LEU A 156 8.28 -21.13 -13.36
N THR A 157 7.17 -21.01 -14.09
CA THR A 157 6.88 -21.87 -15.25
C THR A 157 8.00 -21.84 -16.29
N ARG A 158 8.50 -20.65 -16.65
CA ARG A 158 9.60 -20.52 -17.63
C ARG A 158 10.92 -21.10 -17.15
N ILE A 159 11.23 -20.97 -15.86
CA ILE A 159 12.43 -21.57 -15.26
C ILE A 159 12.32 -23.09 -15.29
N ASP A 160 11.15 -23.63 -14.97
CA ASP A 160 10.90 -25.06 -15.01
C ASP A 160 11.11 -25.62 -16.42
N GLU A 161 10.55 -24.97 -17.44
CA GLU A 161 10.78 -25.31 -18.85
C GLU A 161 12.27 -25.28 -19.23
N LEU A 162 13.00 -24.23 -18.82
CA LEU A 162 14.43 -24.10 -19.10
C LEU A 162 15.26 -25.18 -18.43
N ILE A 163 14.96 -25.50 -17.17
CA ILE A 163 15.64 -26.55 -16.41
C ILE A 163 15.37 -27.90 -17.07
N THR A 164 14.12 -28.24 -17.39
CA THR A 164 13.79 -29.50 -18.10
C THR A 164 14.56 -29.62 -19.42
N HIS A 165 14.67 -28.53 -20.19
CA HIS A 165 15.46 -28.53 -21.42
C HIS A 165 16.97 -28.72 -21.16
N LEU A 166 17.53 -28.14 -20.10
CA LEU A 166 18.93 -28.36 -19.72
C LEU A 166 19.16 -29.78 -19.18
N GLU A 167 18.19 -30.38 -18.49
CA GLU A 167 18.26 -31.77 -18.00
C GLU A 167 18.32 -32.75 -19.17
N ALA A 168 17.50 -32.54 -20.21
CA ALA A 168 17.55 -33.32 -21.44
C ALA A 168 18.92 -33.25 -22.14
N LYS A 169 19.66 -32.16 -21.94
CA LYS A 169 21.04 -31.97 -22.45
C LYS A 169 22.13 -32.38 -21.46
N GLN A 170 21.76 -32.88 -20.27
CA GLN A 170 22.68 -33.22 -19.18
C GLN A 170 23.55 -32.02 -18.72
N LEU A 171 23.03 -30.80 -18.85
CA LEU A 171 23.72 -29.54 -18.49
C LEU A 171 23.23 -28.93 -17.17
N VAL A 172 22.31 -29.59 -16.46
CA VAL A 172 21.82 -29.09 -15.16
C VAL A 172 22.82 -29.37 -14.06
N THR A 173 23.14 -28.33 -13.29
CA THR A 173 23.94 -28.40 -12.07
C THR A 173 23.05 -28.58 -10.84
N ASP A 174 23.61 -29.14 -9.76
CA ASP A 174 22.88 -29.25 -8.48
C ASP A 174 22.54 -27.89 -7.89
N GLU A 175 23.37 -26.88 -8.14
CA GLU A 175 23.09 -25.49 -7.72
C GLU A 175 21.85 -24.93 -8.44
N LEU A 176 21.67 -25.20 -9.74
CA LEU A 176 20.44 -24.82 -10.46
C LEU A 176 19.20 -25.46 -9.85
N ARG A 177 19.26 -26.75 -9.53
CA ARG A 177 18.14 -27.46 -8.88
C ARG A 177 17.82 -26.86 -7.51
N ASN A 178 18.85 -26.61 -6.70
CA ASN A 178 18.69 -26.02 -5.37
C ASN A 178 18.09 -24.61 -5.43
N LEU A 179 18.59 -23.76 -6.32
CA LEU A 179 18.08 -22.41 -6.50
C LEU A 179 16.63 -22.42 -7.02
N ARG A 180 16.26 -23.36 -7.89
CA ARG A 180 14.87 -23.52 -8.35
C ARG A 180 13.96 -23.87 -7.19
N VAL A 181 14.34 -24.84 -6.35
CA VAL A 181 13.55 -25.22 -5.16
C VAL A 181 13.38 -24.02 -4.22
N LYS A 182 14.46 -23.27 -3.95
CA LYS A 182 14.40 -22.05 -3.11
C LYS A 182 13.49 -20.98 -3.71
N PHE A 183 13.53 -20.80 -5.03
CA PHE A 183 12.67 -19.85 -5.73
C PHE A 183 11.19 -20.25 -5.61
N ALA A 184 10.88 -21.51 -5.91
CA ALA A 184 9.52 -22.04 -5.80
C ALA A 184 8.97 -21.95 -4.37
N ASP A 185 9.79 -22.27 -3.35
CA ASP A 185 9.38 -22.19 -1.94
C ASP A 185 9.06 -20.75 -1.51
N ALA A 186 9.88 -19.77 -1.92
CA ALA A 186 9.63 -18.36 -1.65
C ALA A 186 8.33 -17.86 -2.32
N VAL A 187 8.07 -18.27 -3.56
CA VAL A 187 6.81 -17.94 -4.27
C VAL A 187 5.61 -18.56 -3.55
N ARG A 188 5.69 -19.83 -3.15
CA ARG A 188 4.63 -20.51 -2.39
C ARG A 188 4.32 -19.81 -1.08
N LYS A 189 5.34 -19.52 -0.26
CA LYS A 189 5.17 -18.77 1.01
C LYS A 189 4.57 -17.39 0.79
N ALA A 190 4.94 -16.71 -0.30
CA ALA A 190 4.34 -15.42 -0.63
C ALA A 190 2.85 -15.52 -0.95
N HIS A 191 2.41 -16.58 -1.65
CA HIS A 191 0.99 -16.86 -1.88
C HIS A 191 0.23 -17.17 -0.61
N GLU A 192 0.80 -17.99 0.28
CA GLU A 192 0.19 -18.35 1.57
C GLU A 192 -0.07 -17.11 2.44
N GLU A 193 0.94 -16.27 2.62
CA GLU A 193 0.82 -15.02 3.37
C GLU A 193 -0.14 -14.02 2.69
N TYR A 194 -0.12 -13.96 1.35
CA TYR A 194 -1.06 -13.11 0.60
C TYR A 194 -2.51 -13.56 0.79
N ALA A 195 -2.80 -14.86 0.69
CA ALA A 195 -4.14 -15.40 0.83
C ALA A 195 -4.67 -15.20 2.25
N ALA A 196 -3.86 -15.49 3.27
CA ALA A 196 -4.21 -15.26 4.67
C ALA A 196 -4.45 -13.76 4.95
N GLY A 197 -3.56 -12.89 4.45
CA GLY A 197 -3.72 -11.45 4.60
C GLY A 197 -4.98 -10.92 3.92
N LYS A 198 -5.28 -11.39 2.70
CA LYS A 198 -6.50 -11.00 1.98
C LYS A 198 -7.77 -11.40 2.73
N ALA A 199 -7.81 -12.60 3.30
CA ALA A 199 -8.95 -13.07 4.07
C ALA A 199 -9.25 -12.16 5.27
N GLU A 200 -8.23 -11.75 6.01
CA GLU A 200 -8.36 -10.77 7.10
C GLU A 200 -8.88 -9.41 6.60
N LEU A 201 -8.32 -8.91 5.50
CA LEU A 201 -8.70 -7.60 4.95
C LEU A 201 -10.16 -7.56 4.46
N ASP A 202 -10.71 -8.68 3.99
CA ASP A 202 -12.11 -8.79 3.57
C ASP A 202 -13.10 -8.70 4.77
N LEU A 203 -12.62 -8.88 6.00
CA LEU A 203 -13.41 -8.75 7.23
C LEU A 203 -13.51 -7.31 7.76
N ILE A 204 -12.66 -6.38 7.30
CA ILE A 204 -12.56 -5.00 7.82
C ILE A 204 -13.91 -4.26 7.88
N THR A 205 -14.75 -4.47 6.86
CA THR A 205 -16.05 -3.78 6.74
C THR A 205 -17.23 -4.57 7.32
N ARG A 206 -16.99 -5.80 7.79
CA ARG A 206 -18.02 -6.74 8.25
C ARG A 206 -18.01 -6.94 9.75
N ASP A 207 -16.86 -6.74 10.39
CA ASP A 207 -16.67 -6.90 11.83
C ASP A 207 -16.47 -5.54 12.53
N ALA A 208 -16.94 -5.44 13.78
CA ALA A 208 -16.70 -4.29 14.65
C ALA A 208 -15.19 -4.07 14.92
N ASN A 209 -14.40 -5.14 14.88
CA ASN A 209 -12.94 -5.15 15.05
C ASN A 209 -12.17 -4.86 13.75
N GLY A 210 -12.76 -4.12 12.80
CA GLY A 210 -12.14 -3.85 11.50
C GLY A 210 -10.72 -3.29 11.55
N ARG A 211 -10.34 -2.58 12.62
CA ARG A 211 -8.96 -2.14 12.87
C ARG A 211 -8.00 -3.30 13.10
N GLN A 212 -8.39 -4.30 13.90
CA GLN A 212 -7.54 -5.44 14.19
C GLN A 212 -7.31 -6.28 12.93
N HIS A 213 -8.38 -6.56 12.19
CA HIS A 213 -8.30 -7.23 10.89
C HIS A 213 -7.40 -6.48 9.89
N PHE A 214 -7.47 -5.16 9.87
CA PHE A 214 -6.57 -4.35 9.05
C PHE A 214 -5.10 -4.54 9.44
N LEU A 215 -4.78 -4.47 10.73
CA LEU A 215 -3.39 -4.62 11.21
C LEU A 215 -2.85 -6.02 10.89
N THR A 216 -3.59 -7.06 11.27
CA THR A 216 -3.20 -8.45 11.02
C THR A 216 -3.08 -8.74 9.52
N GLY A 217 -4.07 -8.34 8.72
CA GLY A 217 -4.02 -8.50 7.27
C GLY A 217 -2.85 -7.77 6.63
N PHE A 218 -2.52 -6.56 7.08
CA PHE A 218 -1.40 -5.78 6.54
C PHE A 218 -0.04 -6.37 6.93
N GLU A 219 0.12 -6.90 8.14
CA GLU A 219 1.33 -7.62 8.56
C GLU A 219 1.57 -8.86 7.67
N ARG A 220 0.51 -9.61 7.36
CA ARG A 220 0.56 -10.73 6.42
C ARG A 220 0.95 -10.29 5.00
N LEU A 221 0.36 -9.21 4.49
CA LEU A 221 0.77 -8.64 3.19
C LEU A 221 2.23 -8.18 3.19
N ARG A 222 2.74 -7.68 4.32
CA ARG A 222 4.16 -7.33 4.47
C ARG A 222 5.04 -8.58 4.42
N ALA A 223 4.66 -9.67 5.09
CA ALA A 223 5.36 -10.95 5.01
C ALA A 223 5.38 -11.50 3.58
N ALA A 224 4.24 -11.46 2.89
CA ALA A 224 4.16 -11.81 1.46
C ALA A 224 5.13 -10.98 0.60
N HIS A 225 5.22 -9.67 0.86
CA HIS A 225 6.15 -8.80 0.15
C HIS A 225 7.62 -9.16 0.40
N MET A 226 8.00 -9.54 1.64
CA MET A 226 9.37 -10.00 1.94
C MET A 226 9.69 -11.28 1.16
N ASN A 227 8.78 -12.27 1.16
CA ASN A 227 8.96 -13.50 0.39
C ASN A 227 9.07 -13.23 -1.13
N ILE A 228 8.36 -12.22 -1.66
CA ILE A 228 8.53 -11.77 -3.06
C ILE A 228 9.92 -11.19 -3.31
N GLN A 229 10.49 -10.46 -2.35
CA GLN A 229 11.86 -9.93 -2.48
C GLN A 229 12.89 -11.06 -2.47
N ASP A 230 12.72 -12.05 -1.59
CA ASP A 230 13.57 -13.24 -1.51
C ASP A 230 13.49 -14.04 -2.81
N ALA A 231 12.29 -14.26 -3.34
CA ALA A 231 12.09 -14.92 -4.64
C ALA A 231 12.84 -14.16 -5.75
N ARG A 232 12.76 -12.83 -5.81
CA ARG A 232 13.49 -12.04 -6.81
C ARG A 232 15.00 -12.14 -6.66
N GLN A 233 15.52 -12.21 -5.44
CA GLN A 233 16.94 -12.38 -5.21
C GLN A 233 17.40 -13.76 -5.71
N THR A 234 16.68 -14.81 -5.35
CA THR A 234 16.95 -16.18 -5.84
C THR A 234 16.83 -16.27 -7.35
N PHE A 235 15.85 -15.60 -7.96
CA PHE A 235 15.71 -15.54 -9.41
C PHE A 235 16.94 -14.93 -10.11
N ARG A 236 17.53 -13.87 -9.55
CA ARG A 236 18.76 -13.29 -10.11
C ARG A 236 19.94 -14.26 -10.02
N ALA A 237 20.03 -15.02 -8.93
CA ALA A 237 21.03 -16.08 -8.81
C ALA A 237 20.80 -17.18 -9.85
N LEU A 238 19.55 -17.62 -10.05
CA LEU A 238 19.17 -18.57 -11.11
C LEU A 238 19.60 -18.08 -12.49
N LEU A 239 19.30 -16.84 -12.84
CA LEU A 239 19.69 -16.29 -14.15
C LEU A 239 21.21 -16.26 -14.35
N LYS A 240 21.97 -15.96 -13.30
CA LYS A 240 23.44 -15.97 -13.34
C LYS A 240 23.95 -17.39 -13.62
N GLU A 241 23.39 -18.36 -12.92
CA GLU A 241 23.81 -19.75 -13.04
C GLU A 241 23.38 -20.37 -14.38
N LEU A 242 22.16 -20.10 -14.85
CA LEU A 242 21.68 -20.51 -16.18
C LEU A 242 22.60 -20.00 -17.29
N ARG A 243 23.09 -18.76 -17.17
CA ARG A 243 24.03 -18.18 -18.14
C ARG A 243 25.39 -18.87 -18.13
N ASN A 244 25.83 -19.39 -16.97
CA ASN A 244 27.09 -20.12 -16.87
C ASN A 244 26.96 -21.55 -17.41
N ALA A 245 25.80 -22.17 -17.23
CA ALA A 245 25.51 -23.54 -17.68
C ALA A 245 25.23 -23.64 -19.19
N LEU A 246 24.73 -22.56 -19.80
CA LEU A 246 24.58 -22.50 -21.26
C LEU A 246 25.96 -22.31 -21.90
N PRO A 247 26.41 -23.21 -22.80
CA PRO A 247 27.64 -22.99 -23.54
C PRO A 247 27.54 -21.65 -24.26
N GLN A 248 28.52 -20.77 -24.05
CA GLN A 248 28.62 -19.56 -24.86
C GLN A 248 28.83 -20.06 -26.28
N GLN A 249 27.80 -19.96 -27.13
CA GLN A 249 28.00 -20.19 -28.55
C GLN A 249 29.05 -19.17 -28.99
N ASP A 250 30.25 -19.66 -29.26
CA ASP A 250 31.33 -18.93 -29.88
C ASP A 250 30.79 -18.26 -31.14
N MET A 251 30.57 -16.94 -31.05
CA MET A 251 30.24 -16.05 -32.17
C MET A 251 31.45 -15.85 -33.11
N THR A 252 32.42 -16.78 -33.12
CA THR A 252 33.65 -16.71 -33.92
C THR A 252 33.67 -17.70 -35.09
N SER A 253 32.52 -18.15 -35.57
CA SER A 253 32.42 -18.71 -36.93
C SER A 253 32.34 -17.58 -37.95
N THR A 254 33.39 -16.75 -38.03
CA THR A 254 33.63 -15.88 -39.17
C THR A 254 33.97 -16.81 -40.33
N SER A 255 33.00 -17.13 -41.19
CA SER A 255 33.31 -17.81 -42.45
C SER A 255 34.19 -16.89 -43.28
N THR A 256 35.49 -17.18 -43.33
CA THR A 256 36.39 -16.59 -44.31
C THR A 256 35.82 -16.88 -45.70
N PRO A 257 35.46 -15.87 -46.51
CA PRO A 257 35.04 -16.09 -47.89
C PRO A 257 36.23 -16.71 -48.64
N GLN A 258 36.03 -17.87 -49.26
CA GLN A 258 37.05 -18.42 -50.14
C GLN A 258 37.30 -17.45 -51.30
N PRO A 259 38.57 -17.21 -51.69
CA PRO A 259 38.88 -16.44 -52.88
C PRO A 259 38.35 -17.21 -54.10
N ILE A 260 37.64 -16.49 -54.97
CA ILE A 260 37.30 -16.99 -56.30
C ILE A 260 38.62 -16.98 -57.10
N GLU A 261 39.14 -18.16 -57.43
CA GLU A 261 40.27 -18.28 -58.35
C GLU A 261 39.86 -17.87 -59.77
N PRO A 262 40.77 -17.22 -60.54
CA PRO A 262 40.48 -16.61 -61.84
C PRO A 262 40.25 -17.61 -62.98
#